data_AF-A0A4U1JLE4-F1
#
_entry.id   AF-A0A4U1JLE4-F1
#
_cell.length_a   1.000
_cell.length_b   1.000
_cell.length_c   1.000
_cell.angle_alpha   90.00
_cell.angle_beta   90.00
_cell.angle_gamma   90.00
#
_symmetry.space_group_name_H-M   'P 1'
#
loop_
_entity.id
_entity.type
_entity.pdbx_description
1 polymer ?
#
loop_
_entity_poly.entity_id
_entity_poly.type
_entity_poly.pdbx_seq_one_letter_code
_entity_poly.pdbx_strand_id
1 'polypeptide(L)'
;MTTQKETDVTDDTLLTLAIPADLTMADAEDCRQRLLGLLGGGDGAVMVRFEGEERLGVVAMQLALAAAAAAEAAGRSAGFDAASRDALEQLGWEG
;
A
#
# COMPACT_ATOMS: atom_id res chain seq x y z
N MET A 1 39.49 -8.57 5.35
CA MET A 1 38.51 -9.58 4.89
C MET A 1 37.13 -9.03 5.20
N THR A 2 36.41 -8.69 4.13
CA THR A 2 34.96 -8.68 3.96
C THR A 2 34.06 -7.96 4.98
N THR A 3 33.75 -6.72 4.60
CA THR A 3 32.52 -5.94 4.81
C THR A 3 31.26 -6.80 4.99
N GLN A 4 30.53 -6.60 6.09
CA GLN A 4 29.07 -6.74 6.10
C GLN A 4 28.48 -5.37 6.41
N LYS A 5 27.96 -4.75 5.35
CA LYS A 5 27.14 -3.56 5.38
C LYS A 5 25.76 -4.06 5.79
N GLU A 6 25.44 -3.96 7.08
CA GLU A 6 24.04 -3.94 7.53
C GLU A 6 23.38 -2.78 6.79
N THR A 7 22.63 -3.10 5.73
CA THR A 7 21.63 -2.19 5.18
C THR A 7 20.54 -2.06 6.23
N ASP A 8 20.78 -1.14 7.16
CA ASP A 8 19.73 -0.38 7.83
C ASP A 8 18.85 0.20 6.72
N VAL A 9 17.72 -0.47 6.45
CA VAL A 9 16.61 0.18 5.75
C VAL A 9 16.14 1.25 6.72
N THR A 10 16.64 2.46 6.53
CA THR A 10 16.21 3.65 7.26
C THR A 10 14.71 3.83 7.03
N ASP A 11 13.95 3.58 8.10
CA ASP A 11 12.50 3.69 8.24
C ASP A 11 11.96 5.11 7.88
N ASP A 12 12.83 6.12 7.84
CA ASP A 12 12.53 7.55 7.59
C ASP A 12 11.96 7.88 6.19
N THR A 13 11.88 6.90 5.28
CA THR A 13 11.35 7.11 3.91
C THR A 13 10.18 6.20 3.55
N LEU A 14 9.66 5.41 4.48
CA LEU A 14 8.53 4.53 4.20
C LEU A 14 7.20 5.29 4.35
N LEU A 15 6.49 5.48 3.24
CA LEU A 15 5.12 5.98 3.24
C LEU A 15 4.14 4.82 3.42
N THR A 16 3.42 4.79 4.53
CA THR A 16 2.35 3.81 4.75
C THR A 16 1.01 4.38 4.30
N LEU A 17 0.33 3.69 3.39
CA LEU A 17 -1.01 3.99 2.90
C LEU A 17 -2.01 3.06 3.59
N ALA A 18 -2.80 3.62 4.49
CA ALA A 18 -3.87 2.91 5.19
C ALA A 18 -5.18 3.03 4.40
N ILE A 19 -5.78 1.89 4.05
CA ILE A 19 -7.03 1.81 3.29
C ILE A 19 -8.05 1.04 4.14
N PRO A 20 -9.24 1.59 4.43
CA PRO A 20 -10.27 0.85 5.16
C PRO A 20 -10.66 -0.42 4.41
N ALA A 21 -10.66 -1.58 5.07
CA ALA A 21 -11.03 -2.85 4.45
C ALA A 21 -12.50 -2.86 3.99
N ASP A 22 -13.37 -2.16 4.71
CA ASP A 22 -14.81 -2.02 4.41
C ASP A 22 -15.14 -0.82 3.49
N LEU A 23 -14.12 -0.21 2.85
CA LEU A 23 -14.29 1.00 2.04
C LEU A 23 -15.46 0.90 1.07
N THR A 24 -16.40 1.83 1.21
CA THR A 24 -17.58 1.90 0.34
C THR A 24 -17.28 2.67 -0.94
N MET A 25 -18.10 2.48 -1.99
CA MET A 25 -17.99 3.28 -3.21
C MET A 25 -18.18 4.78 -2.96
N ALA A 26 -18.97 5.17 -1.96
CA ALA A 26 -19.23 6.59 -1.68
C ALA A 26 -17.97 7.29 -1.15
N ASP A 27 -17.16 6.57 -0.38
CA ASP A 27 -15.94 7.09 0.25
C ASP A 27 -14.68 6.84 -0.58
N ALA A 28 -14.77 5.98 -1.61
CA ALA A 28 -13.64 5.55 -2.42
C ALA A 28 -12.92 6.71 -3.11
N GLU A 29 -13.65 7.69 -3.63
CA GLU A 29 -13.06 8.84 -4.32
C GLU A 29 -12.31 9.76 -3.35
N ASP A 30 -12.87 10.02 -2.17
CA ASP A 30 -12.18 10.81 -1.14
C ASP A 30 -10.90 10.12 -0.67
N CYS A 31 -10.99 8.80 -0.41
CA CYS A 31 -9.84 7.98 -0.07
C CYS A 31 -8.77 8.04 -1.17
N ARG A 32 -9.17 7.89 -2.45
CA ARG A 32 -8.25 7.98 -3.59
C ARG A 32 -7.54 9.33 -3.66
N GLN A 33 -8.25 10.44 -3.51
CA GLN A 33 -7.65 11.79 -3.54
C GLN A 33 -6.62 11.96 -2.41
N ARG A 34 -6.93 11.46 -1.22
CA ARG A 34 -6.00 11.46 -0.08
C ARG A 34 -4.74 10.66 -0.37
N LEU A 35 -4.88 9.43 -0.89
CA LEU A 35 -3.75 8.57 -1.25
C LEU A 35 -2.86 9.22 -2.32
N LEU A 36 -3.46 9.82 -3.35
CA LEU A 36 -2.71 10.54 -4.39
C LEU A 36 -1.97 11.76 -3.84
N GLY A 37 -2.57 12.50 -2.91
CA GLY A 37 -1.90 13.61 -2.22
C GLY A 37 -0.68 13.15 -1.43
N LEU A 38 -0.78 12.01 -0.74
CA LEU A 38 0.35 11.40 -0.02
C LEU A 38 1.44 10.90 -0.98
N LEU A 39 1.05 10.28 -2.09
CA LEU A 39 1.98 9.78 -3.10
C LEU A 39 2.72 10.92 -3.82
N GLY A 40 2.06 12.05 -4.06
CA GLY A 40 2.67 13.23 -4.68
C GLY A 40 3.61 14.02 -3.76
N GLY A 41 3.59 13.75 -2.45
CA GLY A 41 4.34 14.51 -1.44
C GLY A 41 5.67 13.89 -1.00
N GLY A 42 6.07 12.73 -1.52
CA GLY A 42 7.32 12.07 -1.10
C GLY A 42 7.90 11.12 -2.14
N ASP A 43 9.18 10.77 -1.96
CA ASP A 43 9.96 9.96 -2.93
C ASP A 43 10.31 8.55 -2.42
N GLY A 44 9.94 8.22 -1.18
CA GLY A 44 10.36 6.99 -0.53
C GLY A 44 9.51 5.75 -0.84
N ALA A 45 9.84 4.59 -0.29
CA ALA A 45 9.07 3.37 -0.53
C ALA A 45 7.61 3.50 -0.03
N VAL A 46 6.68 2.73 -0.61
CA VAL A 46 5.26 2.76 -0.29
C VAL A 46 4.82 1.39 0.23
N MET A 47 4.20 1.36 1.40
CA MET A 47 3.58 0.17 1.95
C MET A 47 2.08 0.38 2.09
N VAL A 48 1.29 -0.48 1.47
CA VAL A 48 -0.17 -0.44 1.55
C VAL A 48 -0.63 -1.42 2.61
N ARG A 49 -1.54 -0.95 3.48
CA ARG A 49 -2.18 -1.78 4.52
C ARG A 49 -3.69 -1.61 4.54
N PHE A 50 -4.41 -2.67 4.86
CA PHE A 50 -5.84 -2.60 5.12
C PHE A 50 -6.14 -2.37 6.60
N GLU A 51 -7.13 -1.54 6.90
CA GLU A 51 -7.59 -1.29 8.28
C GLU A 51 -8.92 -1.98 8.56
N GLY A 52 -9.04 -2.63 9.73
CA GLY A 52 -10.29 -3.27 10.16
C GLY A 52 -10.54 -4.65 9.53
N GLU A 53 -9.51 -5.49 9.43
CA GLU A 53 -9.45 -6.76 8.68
C GLU A 53 -10.39 -7.89 9.18
N GLU A 54 -11.70 -7.68 9.18
CA GLU A 54 -12.68 -8.77 9.28
C GLU A 54 -13.10 -9.29 7.90
N ARG A 55 -13.21 -8.40 6.89
CA ARG A 55 -13.48 -8.72 5.48
C ARG A 55 -12.94 -7.63 4.55
N LEU A 56 -12.13 -8.02 3.57
CA LEU A 56 -11.64 -7.10 2.54
C LEU A 56 -12.68 -6.90 1.43
N GLY A 57 -13.13 -5.66 1.25
CA GLY A 57 -14.01 -5.26 0.16
C GLY A 57 -13.28 -5.12 -1.18
N VAL A 58 -13.97 -5.44 -2.28
CA VAL A 58 -13.43 -5.32 -3.64
C VAL A 58 -13.01 -3.88 -3.97
N VAL A 59 -13.73 -2.88 -3.45
CA VAL A 59 -13.41 -1.46 -3.66
C VAL A 59 -12.08 -1.11 -2.97
N ALA A 60 -11.88 -1.54 -1.73
CA ALA A 60 -10.62 -1.36 -1.00
C ALA A 60 -9.46 -2.05 -1.73
N MET A 61 -9.65 -3.30 -2.18
CA MET A 61 -8.66 -4.04 -2.98
C MET A 61 -8.28 -3.29 -4.27
N GLN A 62 -9.27 -2.85 -5.06
CA GLN A 62 -9.01 -2.13 -6.30
C GLN A 62 -8.26 -0.82 -6.06
N LEU A 63 -8.60 -0.10 -4.98
CA LEU A 63 -7.92 1.13 -4.62
C LEU A 63 -6.47 0.88 -4.18
N ALA A 64 -6.24 -0.20 -3.42
CA ALA A 64 -4.92 -0.61 -2.97
C ALA A 64 -3.99 -0.97 -4.13
N LEU A 65 -4.50 -1.74 -5.11
CA LEU A 65 -3.78 -2.07 -6.33
C LEU A 65 -3.47 -0.83 -7.17
N ALA A 66 -4.44 0.08 -7.31
CA ALA A 66 -4.23 1.34 -8.01
C ALA A 66 -3.18 2.23 -7.33
N ALA A 67 -3.16 2.27 -6.00
CA ALA A 67 -2.17 3.02 -5.22
C ALA A 67 -0.76 2.42 -5.38
N ALA A 68 -0.63 1.09 -5.32
CA ALA A 68 0.64 0.41 -5.56
C ALA A 68 1.16 0.67 -6.99
N ALA A 69 0.30 0.52 -8.00
CA ALA A 69 0.66 0.81 -9.39
C ALA A 69 1.05 2.29 -9.61
N ALA A 70 0.38 3.23 -8.95
CA ALA A 70 0.74 4.64 -9.02
C ALA A 70 2.11 4.94 -8.40
N ALA A 71 2.45 4.29 -7.29
CA ALA A 71 3.77 4.39 -6.67
C ALA A 71 4.86 3.80 -7.58
N GLU A 72 4.64 2.63 -8.18
CA GLU A 72 5.57 2.03 -9.14
C GLU A 72 5.76 2.90 -10.39
N ALA A 73 4.68 3.48 -10.91
CA ALA A 73 4.75 4.41 -12.04
C ALA A 73 5.54 5.69 -11.71
N ALA A 74 5.57 6.08 -10.43
CA ALA A 74 6.42 7.15 -9.93
C ALA A 74 7.88 6.72 -9.66
N GLY A 75 8.25 5.47 -9.98
CA GLY A 75 9.58 4.92 -9.75
C GLY A 75 9.87 4.53 -8.30
N ARG A 76 8.82 4.42 -7.48
CA ARG A 76 8.92 4.07 -6.05
C ARG A 76 8.66 2.59 -5.87
N SER A 77 9.33 1.95 -4.92
CA SER A 77 8.99 0.58 -4.52
C SER A 77 7.64 0.58 -3.82
N ALA A 78 6.71 -0.26 -4.25
CA ALA A 78 5.43 -0.47 -3.59
C ALA A 78 5.30 -1.90 -3.07
N GLY A 79 4.60 -2.09 -1.97
CA GLY A 79 4.34 -3.41 -1.43
C GLY A 79 3.19 -3.42 -0.45
N PHE A 80 2.81 -4.62 -0.02
CA PHE A 80 1.78 -4.86 0.99
C PHE A 80 2.44 -5.46 2.22
N ASP A 81 1.93 -5.12 3.40
CA ASP A 81 2.31 -5.84 4.61
C ASP A 81 1.79 -7.30 4.56
N ALA A 82 2.25 -8.13 5.50
CA ALA A 82 1.92 -9.56 5.50
C ALA A 82 0.41 -9.82 5.61
N ALA A 83 -0.29 -9.15 6.52
CA ALA A 83 -1.73 -9.36 6.74
C ALA A 83 -2.53 -8.91 5.51
N SER A 84 -2.14 -7.78 4.92
CA SER A 84 -2.75 -7.29 3.69
C SER A 84 -2.52 -8.20 2.49
N ARG A 85 -1.34 -8.84 2.39
CA ARG A 85 -1.06 -9.85 1.36
C ARG A 85 -1.96 -11.08 1.57
N ASP A 86 -2.04 -11.60 2.79
CA ASP A 86 -2.95 -12.72 3.12
C ASP A 86 -4.42 -12.39 2.78
N ALA A 87 -4.87 -11.16 3.04
CA ALA A 87 -6.22 -10.71 2.72
C ALA A 87 -6.47 -10.62 1.20
N LEU A 88 -5.47 -10.22 0.41
CA LEU A 88 -5.53 -10.18 -1.05
C LEU A 88 -5.54 -11.59 -1.66
N GLU A 89 -4.71 -12.50 -1.15
CA GLU A 89 -4.66 -13.90 -1.58
C GLU A 89 -6.01 -14.61 -1.36
N GLN A 90 -6.69 -14.31 -0.25
CA GLN A 90 -8.05 -14.82 0.01
C GLN A 90 -9.10 -14.37 -1.02
N LEU A 91 -8.85 -13.25 -1.70
CA LEU A 91 -9.68 -12.75 -2.81
C LEU A 91 -9.22 -13.25 -4.19
N GLY A 92 -8.19 -14.09 -4.24
CA GLY A 92 -7.65 -14.66 -5.47
C GLY A 92 -6.61 -13.79 -6.17
N TRP A 93 -5.98 -12.85 -5.46
CA TRP A 93 -4.83 -12.10 -5.99
C TRP A 93 -3.54 -12.93 -5.87
N GLU A 94 -2.85 -13.15 -6.98
CA GLU A 94 -1.61 -13.95 -7.06
C GLU A 94 -0.36 -13.06 -7.29
N GLY A 95 -0.29 -11.94 -6.56
CA GLY A 95 0.71 -10.87 -6.78
C GLY A 95 2.11 -11.12 -6.25
#